data_AF-A0A924K157-F1
#
_entry.id   AF-A0A924K157-F1
#
_cell.length_a   1.000
_cell.length_b   1.000
_cell.length_c   1.000
_cell.angle_alpha   90.00
_cell.angle_beta   90.00
_cell.angle_gamma   90.00
#
_symmetry.space_group_name_H-M   'P 1'
#
loop_
_entity.id
_entity.type
_entity.pdbx_description
1 polymer ?
#
loop_
_entity_poly.entity_id
_entity_poly.type
_entity_poly.pdbx_seq_one_letter_code
_entity_poly.pdbx_strand_id
1 'polypeptide(L)'
;MTSSLLNIGSRALTAAQGSLATISHNIANANTVGYSRQEAVLQTSGGLSTGAGFFGRGVDLVTVKRAYDQFLTGSVQSSAAASAADNARASGLQGLDSLFADSANGIGAALDDLFGAAGDLANRPNDPSVRQVFIGRAKQLADRISTIGAQLHDMVRSADSQIAQDATQINGKLTQIAKLNQQIASAPPGQSPNDLLDQRDTALADLNKLISTHSVTNGDGSLSLFTTSGEPMLVGSQQARFDGAPDPGDSARTAVRMTIGSTTHWLDAPALGGGSLAGTLRFRDEDLASAINQVGRIALTVSDAVNTQQSLVIDMNGNAGAALFSVPQPVSIAGA
;
A
#
# COMPACT_ATOMS: atom_id res chain seq x y z
N MET A 1 40.50 19.89 50.38
CA MET A 1 40.62 18.51 49.87
C MET A 1 39.36 17.68 50.13
N THR A 2 38.77 17.71 51.33
CA THR A 2 37.51 16.99 51.66
C THR A 2 36.31 17.39 50.81
N SER A 3 36.11 18.69 50.52
CA SER A 3 35.02 19.13 49.64
C SER A 3 35.18 18.64 48.19
N SER A 4 36.41 18.43 47.72
CA SER A 4 36.68 17.91 46.38
C SER A 4 36.38 16.42 46.28
N LEU A 5 36.73 15.63 47.31
CA LEU A 5 36.43 14.19 47.36
C LEU A 5 34.93 13.92 47.50
N LEU A 6 34.22 14.71 48.33
CA LEU A 6 32.76 14.60 48.47
C LEU A 6 32.04 14.97 47.16
N ASN A 7 32.52 15.98 46.43
CA ASN A 7 31.97 16.33 45.12
C ASN A 7 32.21 15.25 44.06
N ILE A 8 33.39 14.62 44.05
CA ILE A 8 33.69 13.48 43.16
C ILE A 8 32.76 12.30 43.49
N GLY A 9 32.60 11.96 44.78
CA GLY A 9 31.70 10.90 45.23
C GLY A 9 30.24 11.16 44.87
N SER A 10 29.76 12.40 45.04
CA SER A 10 28.40 12.80 44.65
C SER A 10 28.16 12.63 43.14
N ARG A 11 29.07 13.13 42.30
CA ARG A 11 29.00 12.98 40.84
C ARG A 11 29.02 11.52 40.41
N ALA A 12 29.90 10.71 41.00
CA ALA A 12 29.98 9.28 40.72
C ALA A 12 28.68 8.54 41.07
N LEU A 13 28.05 8.87 42.21
CA LEU A 13 26.76 8.31 42.61
C LEU A 13 25.63 8.72 41.66
N THR A 14 25.56 10.00 41.25
CA THR A 14 24.56 10.47 40.28
C THR A 14 24.73 9.77 38.93
N ALA A 15 25.97 9.63 38.45
CA ALA A 15 26.27 8.92 37.20
C ALA A 15 25.90 7.43 37.28
N ALA A 16 26.20 6.77 38.40
CA ALA A 16 25.83 5.37 38.64
C ALA A 16 24.31 5.19 38.73
N GLN A 17 23.60 6.09 39.42
CA GLN A 17 22.14 6.06 39.52
C GLN A 17 21.49 6.20 38.14
N GLY A 18 21.95 7.16 37.32
CA GLY A 18 21.44 7.32 35.95
C GLY A 18 21.73 6.11 35.07
N SER A 19 22.92 5.50 35.20
CA SER A 19 23.27 4.27 34.48
C SER A 19 22.36 3.09 34.87
N LEU A 20 22.09 2.91 36.17
CA LEU A 20 21.18 1.89 36.67
C LEU A 20 19.72 2.16 36.26
N ALA A 21 19.30 3.42 36.19
CA ALA A 21 17.99 3.78 35.66
C ALA A 21 17.87 3.41 34.17
N THR A 22 18.90 3.68 33.35
CA THR A 22 18.93 3.27 31.94
C THR A 22 18.89 1.74 31.80
N ILE A 23 19.65 1.01 32.62
CA ILE A 23 19.60 -0.47 32.63
C ILE A 23 18.20 -0.96 33.01
N SER A 24 17.58 -0.38 34.03
CA SER A 24 16.24 -0.74 34.49
C SER A 24 15.19 -0.46 33.41
N HIS A 25 15.29 0.69 32.72
CA HIS A 25 14.43 1.05 31.60
C HIS A 25 14.57 0.07 30.43
N ASN A 26 15.80 -0.32 30.09
CA ASN A 26 16.07 -1.33 29.07
C ASN A 26 15.47 -2.70 29.42
N ILE A 27 15.61 -3.15 30.67
CA ILE A 27 15.06 -4.44 31.11
C ILE A 27 13.52 -4.40 31.07
N ALA A 28 12.92 -3.31 31.54
CA ALA A 28 11.47 -3.14 31.54
C ALA A 28 10.89 -3.13 30.12
N ASN A 29 11.62 -2.61 29.14
CA ASN A 29 11.18 -2.47 27.75
C ASN A 29 11.80 -3.49 26.79
N ALA A 30 12.47 -4.53 27.29
CA ALA A 30 13.18 -5.51 26.47
C ALA A 30 12.25 -6.23 25.46
N ASN A 31 10.95 -6.34 25.79
CA ASN A 31 9.93 -6.97 24.94
C ASN A 31 8.97 -5.95 24.30
N THR A 32 9.22 -4.65 24.45
CA THR A 32 8.38 -3.60 23.84
C THR A 32 8.76 -3.44 22.37
N VAL A 33 7.82 -3.71 21.47
CA VAL A 33 8.03 -3.54 20.02
C VAL A 33 8.38 -2.08 19.71
N GLY A 34 9.42 -1.88 18.89
CA GLY A 34 9.89 -0.55 18.50
C GLY A 34 10.84 0.13 19.49
N TYR A 35 11.11 -0.49 20.66
CA TYR A 35 12.05 0.05 21.64
C TYR A 35 13.50 -0.10 21.18
N SER A 36 14.26 1.00 21.25
CA SER A 36 15.71 1.00 21.04
C SER A 36 16.43 0.91 22.38
N ARG A 37 17.36 -0.04 22.53
CA ARG A 37 18.24 -0.10 23.72
C ARG A 37 18.92 1.24 23.93
N GLN A 38 18.93 1.73 25.16
CA GLN A 38 19.55 2.99 25.53
C GLN A 38 20.89 2.77 26.24
N GLU A 39 21.85 3.67 25.99
CA GLU A 39 23.20 3.68 26.57
C GLU A 39 23.43 5.00 27.30
N ALA A 40 23.78 4.90 28.59
CA ALA A 40 24.21 6.04 29.40
C ALA A 40 25.65 6.44 29.03
N VAL A 41 25.83 7.64 28.50
CA VAL A 41 27.12 8.17 28.07
C VAL A 41 27.76 8.93 29.24
N LEU A 42 28.87 8.38 29.73
CA LEU A 42 29.66 8.98 30.80
C LEU A 42 30.89 9.68 30.22
N GLN A 43 31.23 10.86 30.74
CA GLN A 43 32.43 11.58 30.36
C GLN A 43 33.16 12.09 31.61
N THR A 44 34.49 12.13 31.56
CA THR A 44 35.27 12.75 32.64
C THR A 44 34.91 14.24 32.78
N SER A 45 34.72 14.70 34.01
CA SER A 45 34.46 16.12 34.34
C SER A 45 35.67 17.04 34.13
N GLY A 46 36.74 16.53 33.53
CA GLY A 46 38.01 17.24 33.33
C GLY A 46 38.90 17.29 34.58
N GLY A 47 40.07 17.88 34.41
CA GLY A 47 41.03 18.13 35.49
C GLY A 47 40.89 19.54 36.07
N LEU A 48 41.04 19.69 37.38
CA LEU A 48 41.24 20.98 38.04
C LEU A 48 42.74 21.29 38.01
N SER A 49 43.11 22.41 37.38
CA SER A 49 44.49 22.90 37.40
C SER A 49 44.83 23.50 38.76
N THR A 50 45.93 23.07 39.35
CA THR A 50 46.46 23.59 40.63
C THR A 50 47.95 23.86 40.48
N GLY A 51 48.54 24.60 41.44
CA GLY A 51 50.00 24.83 41.48
C GLY A 51 50.84 23.55 41.63
N ALA A 52 50.22 22.40 41.90
CA ALA A 52 50.86 21.08 42.01
C ALA A 52 50.52 20.13 40.85
N GLY A 53 49.78 20.57 39.83
CA GLY A 53 49.36 19.76 38.68
C GLY A 53 47.84 19.67 38.49
N PHE A 54 47.40 18.74 37.63
CA PHE A 54 45.99 18.52 37.30
C PHE A 54 45.40 17.36 38.10
N PHE A 55 44.29 17.59 38.81
CA PHE A 55 43.55 16.56 39.54
C PHE A 55 42.19 16.31 38.89
N GLY A 56 41.83 15.04 38.66
CA GLY A 56 40.54 14.69 38.05
C GLY A 56 39.34 15.08 38.93
N ARG A 57 38.25 15.54 38.29
CA ARG A 57 37.02 15.99 38.96
C ARG A 57 35.90 14.95 39.00
N GLY A 58 36.20 13.71 38.60
CA GLY A 58 35.23 12.62 38.53
C GLY A 58 34.63 12.44 37.14
N VAL A 59 33.39 11.96 37.11
CA VAL A 59 32.64 11.61 35.90
C VAL A 59 31.26 12.26 35.95
N ASP A 60 30.78 12.74 34.81
CA ASP A 60 29.42 13.23 34.63
C ASP A 60 28.66 12.30 33.67
N LEU A 61 27.37 12.11 33.93
CA LEU A 61 26.44 11.55 32.96
C LEU A 61 26.06 12.65 31.97
N VAL A 62 26.53 12.53 30.73
CA VAL A 62 26.34 13.55 29.69
C VAL A 62 24.95 13.43 29.09
N THR A 63 24.58 12.23 28.66
CA THR A 63 23.31 11.96 28.00
C THR A 63 22.98 10.48 28.01
N VAL A 64 21.75 10.15 27.65
CA VAL A 64 21.34 8.79 27.33
C VAL A 64 21.01 8.76 25.84
N LYS A 65 21.70 7.92 25.08
CA LYS A 65 21.49 7.79 23.62
C LYS A 65 20.89 6.44 23.28
N ARG A 66 20.18 6.38 22.16
CA ARG A 66 19.73 5.10 21.57
C ARG A 66 20.90 4.38 20.90
N ALA A 67 20.94 3.06 21.06
CA ALA A 67 21.76 2.15 20.27
C ALA A 67 20.93 1.67 19.08
N TYR A 68 21.06 2.34 17.93
CA TYR A 68 20.39 1.97 16.69
C TYR A 68 21.31 2.27 15.49
N ASP A 69 21.03 1.61 14.37
CA ASP A 69 21.72 1.84 13.11
C ASP A 69 20.72 2.39 12.09
N GLN A 70 20.91 3.65 11.72
CA GLN A 70 20.01 4.36 10.81
C GLN A 70 19.96 3.72 9.41
N PHE A 71 21.08 3.17 8.93
CA PHE A 71 21.14 2.53 7.62
C PHE A 71 20.37 1.20 7.62
N LEU A 72 20.54 0.39 8.67
CA LEU A 72 19.77 -0.84 8.84
C LEU A 72 18.28 -0.55 8.98
N THR A 73 17.91 0.47 9.78
CA THR A 73 16.51 0.88 9.95
C THR A 73 15.90 1.32 8.61
N GLY A 74 16.60 2.13 7.82
CA GLY A 74 16.14 2.51 6.47
C GLY A 74 15.99 1.31 5.53
N SER A 75 16.95 0.38 5.57
CA SER A 75 16.91 -0.85 4.76
C SER A 75 15.69 -1.72 5.11
N VAL A 76 15.40 -1.90 6.41
CA VAL A 76 14.22 -2.63 6.89
C VAL A 76 12.93 -1.94 6.46
N GLN A 77 12.85 -0.61 6.59
CA GLN A 77 11.66 0.16 6.20
C GLN A 77 11.37 0.04 4.70
N SER A 78 12.40 0.17 3.85
CA SER A 78 12.24 0.02 2.39
C SER A 78 11.81 -1.39 1.99
N SER A 79 12.39 -2.42 2.62
CA SER A 79 12.04 -3.83 2.37
C SER A 79 10.63 -4.15 2.85
N ALA A 80 10.21 -3.58 3.98
CA ALA A 80 8.85 -3.73 4.49
C ALA A 80 7.80 -3.07 3.57
N ALA A 81 8.12 -1.90 3.00
CA ALA A 81 7.25 -1.24 2.02
C ALA A 81 7.11 -2.08 0.74
N ALA A 82 8.20 -2.62 0.22
CA ALA A 82 8.17 -3.51 -0.94
C ALA A 82 7.34 -4.78 -0.66
N SER A 83 7.60 -5.43 0.48
CA SER A 83 6.85 -6.62 0.89
C SER A 83 5.36 -6.35 1.07
N ALA A 84 4.98 -5.19 1.62
CA ALA A 84 3.57 -4.81 1.77
C ALA A 84 2.88 -4.60 0.40
N ALA A 85 3.57 -4.02 -0.58
CA ALA A 85 3.06 -3.90 -1.94
C ALA A 85 2.85 -5.28 -2.59
N ASP A 86 3.85 -6.16 -2.50
CA ASP A 86 3.76 -7.50 -3.08
C ASP A 86 2.65 -8.33 -2.43
N ASN A 87 2.50 -8.26 -1.10
CA ASN A 87 1.44 -8.95 -0.39
C ASN A 87 0.04 -8.45 -0.78
N ALA A 88 -0.13 -7.13 -0.93
CA ALA A 88 -1.39 -6.55 -1.38
C ALA A 88 -1.74 -7.00 -2.82
N ARG A 89 -0.76 -6.96 -3.73
CA ARG A 89 -0.95 -7.42 -5.11
C ARG A 89 -1.25 -8.91 -5.18
N ALA A 90 -0.49 -9.74 -4.44
CA ALA A 90 -0.67 -11.17 -4.39
C ALA A 90 -2.06 -11.56 -3.85
N SER A 91 -2.57 -10.85 -2.84
CA SER A 91 -3.91 -11.08 -2.30
C SER A 91 -5.00 -10.82 -3.35
N GLY A 92 -4.87 -9.74 -4.14
CA GLY A 92 -5.77 -9.46 -5.25
C GLY A 92 -5.69 -10.53 -6.36
N LEU A 93 -4.47 -10.93 -6.74
CA LEU A 93 -4.23 -11.98 -7.74
C LEU A 93 -4.78 -13.34 -7.31
N GLN A 94 -4.72 -13.70 -6.03
CA GLN A 94 -5.34 -14.92 -5.51
C GLN A 94 -6.86 -14.91 -5.68
N GLY A 95 -7.50 -13.75 -5.47
CA GLY A 95 -8.93 -13.59 -5.75
C GLY A 95 -9.24 -13.77 -7.25
N LEU A 96 -8.37 -13.24 -8.12
CA LEU A 96 -8.50 -13.38 -9.56
C LEU A 96 -8.31 -14.83 -10.02
N ASP A 97 -7.29 -15.52 -9.50
CA ASP A 97 -7.04 -16.93 -9.76
C ASP A 97 -8.22 -17.81 -9.32
N SER A 98 -8.75 -17.55 -8.12
CA SER A 98 -9.92 -18.26 -7.59
C SER A 98 -11.16 -18.10 -8.47
N LEU A 99 -11.35 -16.94 -9.10
CA LEU A 99 -12.45 -16.68 -10.03
C LEU A 99 -12.36 -17.57 -11.30
N PHE A 100 -11.15 -17.86 -11.77
CA PHE A 100 -10.91 -18.64 -12.98
C PHE A 100 -10.52 -20.10 -12.74
N ALA A 101 -10.39 -20.53 -11.48
CA ALA A 101 -9.93 -21.87 -11.11
C ALA A 101 -10.88 -23.01 -11.58
N ASP A 102 -12.17 -22.74 -11.70
CA ASP A 102 -13.16 -23.75 -12.12
C ASP A 102 -13.24 -23.85 -13.66
N SER A 103 -12.40 -24.72 -14.21
CA SER A 103 -12.38 -25.03 -15.65
C SER A 103 -13.65 -25.75 -16.14
N ALA A 104 -14.32 -26.54 -15.29
CA ALA A 104 -15.47 -27.33 -15.67
C ALA A 104 -16.72 -26.46 -15.88
N ASN A 105 -16.83 -25.35 -15.15
CA ASN A 105 -17.90 -24.39 -15.34
C ASN A 105 -17.45 -23.11 -16.06
N GLY A 106 -16.17 -23.01 -16.44
CA GLY A 106 -15.57 -21.80 -17.03
C GLY A 106 -16.12 -21.39 -18.40
N ILE A 107 -15.64 -20.25 -18.92
CA ILE A 107 -16.02 -19.74 -20.25
C ILE A 107 -15.68 -20.75 -21.35
N GLY A 108 -14.55 -21.46 -21.23
CA GLY A 108 -14.13 -22.51 -22.17
C GLY A 108 -15.16 -23.63 -22.29
N ALA A 109 -15.60 -24.21 -21.17
CA ALA A 109 -16.63 -25.25 -21.17
C ALA A 109 -17.96 -24.76 -21.76
N ALA A 110 -18.37 -23.53 -21.46
CA ALA A 110 -19.58 -22.95 -22.04
C ALA A 110 -19.47 -22.72 -23.57
N LEU A 111 -18.27 -22.40 -24.07
CA LEU A 111 -18.00 -22.32 -25.51
C LEU A 111 -18.07 -23.69 -26.18
N ASP A 112 -17.45 -24.71 -25.58
CA ASP A 112 -17.49 -26.08 -26.09
C ASP A 112 -18.93 -26.60 -26.17
N ASP A 113 -19.74 -26.36 -25.13
CA ASP A 113 -21.17 -26.68 -25.09
C ASP A 113 -21.96 -25.97 -26.21
N LEU A 114 -21.68 -24.69 -26.45
CA LEU A 114 -22.32 -23.92 -27.52
C LEU A 114 -21.98 -24.50 -28.91
N PHE A 115 -20.70 -24.77 -29.17
CA PHE A 115 -20.27 -25.31 -30.47
C PHE A 115 -20.72 -26.75 -30.69
N GLY A 116 -20.78 -27.57 -29.63
CA GLY A 116 -21.40 -28.89 -29.67
C GLY A 116 -22.87 -28.81 -30.08
N ALA A 117 -23.64 -27.92 -29.43
CA ALA A 117 -25.05 -27.70 -29.78
C ALA A 117 -25.24 -27.12 -31.20
N ALA A 118 -24.29 -26.30 -31.68
CA ALA A 118 -24.29 -25.81 -33.05
C ALA A 118 -24.08 -26.95 -34.06
N GLY A 119 -23.19 -27.91 -33.76
CA GLY A 119 -22.99 -29.12 -34.57
C GLY A 119 -24.24 -30.00 -34.63
N ASP A 120 -24.93 -30.19 -33.50
CA ASP A 120 -26.20 -30.90 -33.47
C ASP A 120 -27.27 -30.21 -34.32
N LEU A 121 -27.33 -28.88 -34.24
CA LEU A 121 -28.25 -28.06 -35.03
C LEU A 121 -27.97 -28.15 -36.53
N ALA A 122 -26.69 -28.17 -36.92
CA ALA A 122 -26.30 -28.35 -38.32
C ALA A 122 -26.75 -29.72 -38.87
N ASN A 123 -26.73 -30.77 -38.05
CA ASN A 123 -27.18 -32.11 -38.44
C ASN A 123 -28.71 -32.23 -38.49
N ARG A 124 -29.45 -31.48 -37.65
CA ARG A 124 -30.92 -31.55 -37.54
C ARG A 124 -31.56 -30.15 -37.54
N PRO A 125 -31.47 -29.39 -38.63
CA PRO A 125 -31.89 -27.98 -38.65
C PRO A 125 -33.40 -27.78 -38.55
N ASN A 126 -34.22 -28.80 -38.85
CA ASN A 126 -35.68 -28.70 -38.79
C ASN A 126 -36.27 -29.19 -37.46
N ASP A 127 -35.44 -29.67 -36.52
CA ASP A 127 -35.86 -30.18 -35.21
C ASP A 127 -35.98 -29.02 -34.20
N PRO A 128 -37.20 -28.67 -33.75
CA PRO A 128 -37.39 -27.56 -32.79
C PRO A 128 -36.69 -27.80 -31.46
N SER A 129 -36.55 -29.04 -31.01
CA SER A 129 -35.89 -29.37 -29.75
C SER A 129 -34.40 -29.06 -29.82
N VAL A 130 -33.74 -29.33 -30.94
CA VAL A 130 -32.31 -29.03 -31.13
C VAL A 130 -32.05 -27.52 -31.18
N ARG A 131 -32.94 -26.78 -31.86
CA ARG A 131 -32.88 -25.30 -31.87
C ARG A 131 -32.99 -24.73 -30.47
N GLN A 132 -33.90 -25.27 -29.65
CA GLN A 132 -34.06 -24.82 -28.26
C GLN A 132 -32.82 -25.12 -27.41
N VAL A 133 -32.17 -26.27 -27.62
CA VAL A 133 -30.90 -26.62 -26.94
C VAL A 133 -29.81 -25.61 -27.33
N PHE A 134 -29.64 -25.31 -28.62
CA PHE A 134 -28.66 -24.32 -29.08
C PHE A 134 -28.88 -22.93 -28.46
N ILE A 135 -30.12 -22.43 -28.46
CA ILE A 135 -30.46 -21.15 -27.81
C ILE A 135 -30.17 -21.21 -26.31
N GLY A 136 -30.48 -22.33 -25.65
CA GLY A 136 -30.16 -22.56 -24.25
C GLY A 136 -28.65 -22.46 -23.96
N ARG A 137 -27.81 -23.09 -24.79
CA ARG A 137 -26.34 -23.01 -24.66
C ARG A 137 -25.81 -21.61 -24.95
N ALA A 138 -26.36 -20.91 -25.94
CA ALA A 138 -26.01 -19.52 -26.21
C ALA A 138 -26.32 -18.62 -25.00
N LYS A 139 -27.51 -18.78 -24.40
CA LYS A 139 -27.88 -18.07 -23.19
C LYS A 139 -26.95 -18.39 -22.01
N GLN A 140 -26.62 -19.66 -21.80
CA GLN A 140 -25.69 -20.08 -20.74
C GLN A 140 -24.31 -19.44 -20.88
N LEU A 141 -23.78 -19.36 -22.11
CA LEU A 141 -22.51 -18.68 -22.37
C LEU A 141 -22.59 -17.18 -22.03
N ALA A 142 -23.65 -16.50 -22.48
CA ALA A 142 -23.86 -15.08 -22.19
C ALA A 142 -23.99 -14.81 -20.68
N ASP A 143 -24.76 -15.65 -19.97
CA ASP A 143 -24.93 -15.55 -18.53
C ASP A 143 -23.60 -15.80 -17.79
N ARG A 144 -22.78 -16.76 -18.25
CA ARG A 144 -21.45 -17.06 -17.66
C ARG A 144 -20.46 -15.89 -17.84
N ILE A 145 -20.35 -15.35 -19.05
CA ILE A 145 -19.50 -14.18 -19.31
C ILE A 145 -19.95 -12.98 -18.49
N SER A 146 -21.26 -12.73 -18.42
CA SER A 146 -21.83 -11.62 -17.64
C SER A 146 -21.57 -11.77 -16.14
N THR A 147 -21.66 -12.99 -15.61
CA THR A 147 -21.37 -13.29 -14.19
C THR A 147 -19.91 -13.02 -13.86
N ILE A 148 -18.97 -13.50 -14.69
CA ILE A 148 -17.54 -13.24 -14.51
C ILE A 148 -17.26 -11.73 -14.62
N GLY A 149 -17.85 -11.04 -15.59
CA GLY A 149 -17.71 -9.59 -15.73
C GLY A 149 -18.18 -8.84 -14.48
N ALA A 150 -19.32 -9.22 -13.90
CA ALA A 150 -19.80 -8.63 -12.66
C ALA A 150 -18.84 -8.88 -11.49
N GLN A 151 -18.31 -10.10 -11.36
CA GLN A 151 -17.34 -10.44 -10.31
C GLN A 151 -16.03 -9.67 -10.46
N LEU A 152 -15.53 -9.47 -11.68
CA LEU A 152 -14.36 -8.61 -11.93
C LEU A 152 -14.63 -7.15 -11.53
N HIS A 153 -15.81 -6.61 -11.84
CA HIS A 153 -16.19 -5.27 -11.40
C HIS A 153 -16.37 -5.16 -9.88
N ASP A 154 -16.82 -6.22 -9.20
CA ASP A 154 -16.84 -6.29 -7.74
C ASP A 154 -15.43 -6.17 -7.16
N MET A 155 -14.46 -6.87 -7.77
CA MET A 155 -13.05 -6.76 -7.37
C MET A 155 -12.49 -5.35 -7.57
N VAL A 156 -12.89 -4.63 -8.63
CA VAL A 156 -12.52 -3.21 -8.81
C VAL A 156 -13.06 -2.36 -7.65
N ARG A 157 -14.34 -2.56 -7.28
CA ARG A 157 -14.96 -1.83 -6.16
C ARG A 157 -14.28 -2.13 -4.83
N SER A 158 -13.88 -3.38 -4.61
CA SER A 158 -13.09 -3.77 -3.41
C SER A 158 -11.72 -3.11 -3.39
N ALA A 159 -11.01 -3.07 -4.52
CA ALA A 159 -9.72 -2.40 -4.63
C ALA A 159 -9.85 -0.88 -4.37
N ASP A 160 -10.86 -0.22 -4.94
CA ASP A 160 -11.15 1.20 -4.71
C ASP A 160 -11.45 1.49 -3.23
N SER A 161 -12.20 0.61 -2.56
CA SER A 161 -12.45 0.72 -1.12
C SER A 161 -11.17 0.59 -0.31
N GLN A 162 -10.30 -0.37 -0.63
CA GLN A 162 -9.02 -0.57 0.04
C GLN A 162 -8.11 0.66 -0.15
N ILE A 163 -8.06 1.21 -1.36
CA ILE A 163 -7.31 2.43 -1.67
C ILE A 163 -7.77 3.61 -0.80
N ALA A 164 -9.09 3.82 -0.66
CA ALA A 164 -9.63 4.88 0.18
C ALA A 164 -9.34 4.67 1.69
N GLN A 165 -9.34 3.41 2.14
CA GLN A 165 -8.96 3.05 3.51
C GLN A 165 -7.48 3.33 3.76
N ASP A 166 -6.60 2.91 2.86
CA ASP A 166 -5.16 3.15 2.95
C ASP A 166 -4.86 4.66 2.97
N ALA A 167 -5.50 5.46 2.11
CA ALA A 167 -5.38 6.92 2.13
C ALA A 167 -5.80 7.53 3.49
N THR A 168 -6.88 7.02 4.09
CA THR A 168 -7.33 7.45 5.43
C THR A 168 -6.32 7.08 6.51
N GLN A 169 -5.76 5.87 6.47
CA GLN A 169 -4.74 5.43 7.42
C GLN A 169 -3.44 6.23 7.28
N ILE A 170 -3.01 6.53 6.05
CA ILE A 170 -1.86 7.40 5.76
C ILE A 170 -2.04 8.76 6.43
N ASN A 171 -3.21 9.41 6.25
CA ASN A 171 -3.50 10.68 6.90
C ASN A 171 -3.42 10.59 8.43
N GLY A 172 -3.92 9.50 9.02
CA GLY A 172 -3.82 9.23 10.45
C GLY A 172 -2.37 9.10 10.94
N LYS A 173 -1.54 8.33 10.21
CA LYS A 173 -0.13 8.14 10.53
C LYS A 173 0.68 9.43 10.37
N LEU A 174 0.42 10.21 9.33
CA LEU A 174 1.05 11.53 9.16
C LEU A 174 0.70 12.48 10.30
N THR A 175 -0.55 12.48 10.75
CA THR A 175 -0.98 13.29 11.91
C THR A 175 -0.26 12.87 13.19
N GLN A 176 -0.11 11.56 13.42
CA GLN A 176 0.63 11.02 14.56
C GLN A 176 2.11 11.44 14.52
N ILE A 177 2.76 11.32 13.37
CA ILE A 177 4.17 11.71 13.17
C ILE A 177 4.34 13.22 13.34
N ALA A 178 3.43 14.04 12.82
CA ALA A 178 3.45 15.49 12.99
C ALA A 178 3.40 15.90 14.48
N LYS A 179 2.54 15.25 15.27
CA LYS A 179 2.46 15.46 16.72
C LYS A 179 3.75 15.06 17.44
N LEU A 180 4.33 13.92 17.08
CA LEU A 180 5.60 13.46 17.64
C LEU A 180 6.75 14.42 17.27
N ASN A 181 6.79 14.90 16.03
CA ASN A 181 7.74 15.90 15.59
C ASN A 181 7.67 17.19 16.42
N GLN A 182 6.46 17.68 16.73
CA GLN A 182 6.31 18.87 17.58
C GLN A 182 6.85 18.63 19.00
N GLN A 183 6.59 17.46 19.58
CA GLN A 183 7.09 17.11 20.92
C GLN A 183 8.61 16.96 20.94
N ILE A 184 9.19 16.36 19.90
CA ILE A 184 10.64 16.20 19.74
C ILE A 184 11.32 17.56 19.56
N ALA A 185 10.78 18.43 18.69
CA ALA A 185 11.32 19.76 18.46
C ALA A 185 11.22 20.68 19.70
N SER A 186 10.27 20.39 20.60
CA SER A 186 10.11 21.12 21.87
C SER A 186 10.98 20.58 23.00
N ALA A 187 11.72 19.47 22.78
CA ALA A 187 12.56 18.88 23.81
C ALA A 187 13.76 19.79 24.15
N PRO A 188 14.17 19.89 25.43
CA PRO A 188 15.31 20.70 25.81
C PRO A 188 16.60 20.27 25.09
N PRO A 189 17.43 21.21 24.62
CA PRO A 189 18.68 20.89 23.98
C PRO A 189 19.61 20.14 24.94
N GLY A 190 20.30 19.12 24.43
CA GLY A 190 21.26 18.30 25.18
C GLY A 190 20.70 17.02 25.80
N GLN A 191 19.39 16.79 25.77
CA GLN A 191 18.76 15.52 26.16
C GLN A 191 17.87 15.00 25.03
N SER A 192 18.26 13.88 24.45
CA SER A 192 17.49 13.24 23.38
C SER A 192 16.20 12.61 23.94
N PRO A 193 15.01 12.95 23.42
CA PRO A 193 13.76 12.34 23.86
C PRO A 193 13.59 10.94 23.25
N ASN A 194 14.41 9.99 23.70
CA ASN A 194 14.57 8.67 23.08
C ASN A 194 13.25 7.92 22.86
N ASP A 195 12.37 7.91 23.85
CA ASP A 195 11.09 7.21 23.75
C ASP A 195 10.15 7.86 22.71
N LEU A 196 10.21 9.18 22.52
CA LEU A 196 9.45 9.86 21.45
C LEU A 196 10.03 9.55 20.07
N LEU A 197 11.36 9.44 19.97
CA LEU A 197 12.03 9.03 18.73
C LEU A 197 11.63 7.59 18.36
N ASP A 198 11.57 6.67 19.34
CA ASP A 198 11.13 5.28 19.12
C ASP A 198 9.66 5.20 18.68
N GLN A 199 8.79 6.00 19.30
CA GLN A 199 7.38 6.12 18.88
C GLN A 199 7.26 6.65 17.45
N ARG A 200 8.07 7.63 17.08
CA ARG A 200 8.08 8.20 15.72
C ARG A 200 8.56 7.19 14.70
N ASP A 201 9.65 6.48 15.00
CA ASP A 201 10.20 5.48 14.08
C ASP A 201 9.25 4.30 13.89
N THR A 202 8.50 3.93 14.93
CA THR A 202 7.42 2.94 14.84
C THR A 202 6.26 3.44 13.97
N ALA A 203 5.82 4.68 14.18
CA ALA A 203 4.77 5.29 13.37
C ALA A 203 5.18 5.42 11.89
N LEU A 204 6.46 5.73 11.63
CA LEU A 204 7.05 5.76 10.29
C LEU A 204 7.12 4.36 9.67
N ALA A 205 7.53 3.35 10.44
CA ALA A 205 7.56 1.97 9.97
C ALA A 205 6.15 1.47 9.59
N ASP A 206 5.13 1.85 10.35
CA ASP A 206 3.74 1.56 10.01
C ASP A 206 3.25 2.35 8.79
N LEU A 207 3.64 3.63 8.66
CA LEU A 207 3.35 4.41 7.46
C LEU A 207 3.97 3.76 6.21
N ASN A 208 5.20 3.27 6.32
CA ASN A 208 5.92 2.60 5.22
C ASN A 208 5.26 1.29 4.76
N LYS A 209 4.42 0.65 5.59
CA LYS A 209 3.59 -0.48 5.13
C LYS A 209 2.47 -0.04 4.18
N LEU A 210 2.03 1.21 4.27
CA LEU A 210 0.95 1.77 3.45
C LEU A 210 1.49 2.47 2.20
N ILE A 211 2.55 3.26 2.36
CA ILE A 211 3.20 4.03 1.30
C ILE A 211 4.70 4.16 1.58
N SER A 212 5.55 3.89 0.59
CA SER A 212 7.00 4.09 0.74
C SER A 212 7.35 5.57 0.89
N THR A 213 8.12 5.90 1.92
CA THR A 213 8.53 7.28 2.21
C THR A 213 10.05 7.44 2.26
N HIS A 214 10.51 8.62 1.88
CA HIS A 214 11.87 9.10 2.16
C HIS A 214 11.82 10.13 3.28
N SER A 215 12.74 10.02 4.24
CA SER A 215 12.73 10.86 5.44
C SER A 215 14.04 11.62 5.63
N VAL A 216 13.94 12.90 5.99
CA VAL A 216 15.09 13.77 6.28
C VAL A 216 14.93 14.36 7.69
N THR A 217 15.95 14.19 8.53
CA THR A 217 15.95 14.79 9.88
C THR A 217 16.41 16.24 9.81
N ASN A 218 15.61 17.14 10.38
CA ASN A 218 15.88 18.57 10.44
C ASN A 218 16.81 18.90 11.64
N GLY A 219 17.38 20.11 11.66
CA GLY A 219 18.32 20.53 12.70
C GLY A 219 17.73 20.61 14.12
N ASP A 220 16.40 20.71 14.24
CA ASP A 220 15.65 20.66 15.50
C ASP A 220 15.25 19.24 15.93
N GLY A 221 15.68 18.21 15.18
CA GLY A 221 15.35 16.82 15.41
C GLY A 221 14.00 16.38 14.85
N SER A 222 13.19 17.29 14.29
CA SER A 222 11.94 16.93 13.59
C SER A 222 12.22 16.18 12.28
N LEU A 223 11.22 15.47 11.75
CA LEU A 223 11.34 14.65 10.55
C LEU A 223 10.50 15.22 9.40
N SER A 224 11.14 15.51 8.27
CA SER A 224 10.46 15.82 7.01
C SER A 224 10.25 14.53 6.20
N LEU A 225 9.06 14.33 5.66
CA LEU A 225 8.70 13.14 4.86
C LEU A 225 8.34 13.52 3.43
N PHE A 226 8.79 12.69 2.51
CA PHE A 226 8.57 12.82 1.08
C PHE A 226 8.13 11.48 0.49
N THR A 227 7.40 11.52 -0.62
CA THR A 227 7.16 10.34 -1.46
C THR A 227 8.48 9.87 -2.09
N THR A 228 8.46 8.68 -2.71
CA THR A 228 9.64 8.17 -3.43
C THR A 228 9.98 9.04 -4.67
N SER A 229 8.98 9.68 -5.27
CA SER A 229 9.14 10.66 -6.37
C SER A 229 9.58 12.06 -5.89
N GLY A 230 9.63 12.30 -4.58
CA GLY A 230 10.18 13.52 -3.98
C GLY A 230 9.16 14.60 -3.63
N GLU A 231 7.86 14.35 -3.79
CA GLU A 231 6.83 15.28 -3.35
C GLU A 231 6.71 15.31 -1.80
N PRO A 232 6.51 16.50 -1.21
CA PRO A 232 6.44 16.62 0.25
C PRO A 232 5.14 16.05 0.81
N MET A 233 5.26 15.18 1.83
CA MET A 233 4.15 14.60 2.58
C MET A 233 3.98 15.25 3.96
N LEU A 234 5.09 15.59 4.61
CA LEU A 234 5.10 16.27 5.90
C LEU A 234 6.35 17.14 5.99
N VAL A 235 6.19 18.45 6.05
CA VAL A 235 7.30 19.40 6.18
C VAL A 235 6.92 20.46 7.19
N GLY A 236 7.64 20.50 8.33
CA GLY A 236 7.29 21.36 9.46
C GLY A 236 5.87 21.06 9.96
N SER A 237 4.98 22.06 9.89
CA SER A 237 3.56 21.92 10.24
C SER A 237 2.64 21.61 9.05
N GLN A 238 3.18 21.60 7.82
CA GLN A 238 2.41 21.29 6.63
C GLN A 238 2.35 19.79 6.40
N GLN A 239 1.13 19.25 6.40
CA GLN A 239 0.85 17.84 6.16
C GLN A 239 0.05 17.70 4.87
N ALA A 240 0.45 16.76 4.02
CA ALA A 240 -0.31 16.38 2.85
C ALA A 240 -1.55 15.57 3.25
N ARG A 241 -2.63 15.75 2.49
CA ARG A 241 -3.87 14.99 2.59
C ARG A 241 -3.99 14.05 1.40
N PHE A 242 -4.19 12.77 1.70
CA PHE A 242 -4.47 11.73 0.73
C PHE A 242 -5.97 11.47 0.67
N ASP A 243 -6.54 11.40 -0.52
CA ASP A 243 -7.94 11.01 -0.72
C ASP A 243 -8.16 10.38 -2.10
N GLY A 244 -9.20 9.56 -2.19
CA GLY A 244 -9.71 9.04 -3.47
C GLY A 244 -10.65 10.06 -4.10
N ALA A 245 -10.44 10.36 -5.38
CA ALA A 245 -11.29 11.24 -6.17
C ALA A 245 -11.50 10.65 -7.57
N PRO A 246 -12.56 11.02 -8.30
CA PRO A 246 -12.73 10.61 -9.70
C PRO A 246 -11.47 10.95 -10.51
N ASP A 247 -10.97 9.98 -11.26
CA ASP A 247 -9.77 10.15 -12.08
C ASP A 247 -10.03 11.21 -13.18
N PRO A 248 -9.10 12.17 -13.40
CA PRO A 248 -9.28 13.20 -14.42
C PRO A 248 -9.38 12.66 -15.86
N GLY A 249 -8.73 11.55 -16.16
CA GLY A 249 -8.78 10.85 -17.45
C GLY A 249 -9.94 9.84 -17.51
N ASP A 250 -10.47 9.40 -16.38
CA ASP A 250 -11.62 8.50 -16.32
C ASP A 250 -12.48 8.69 -15.06
N SER A 251 -13.55 9.47 -15.18
CA SER A 251 -14.46 9.73 -14.05
C SER A 251 -15.14 8.47 -13.47
N ALA A 252 -15.12 7.33 -14.17
CA ALA A 252 -15.64 6.06 -13.66
C ALA A 252 -14.66 5.33 -12.74
N ARG A 253 -13.40 5.77 -12.67
CA ARG A 253 -12.35 5.22 -11.80
C ARG A 253 -12.02 6.16 -10.66
N THR A 254 -11.64 5.60 -9.53
CA THR A 254 -11.12 6.36 -8.39
C THR A 254 -9.60 6.48 -8.52
N ALA A 255 -9.06 7.67 -8.72
CA ALA A 255 -7.63 7.91 -8.59
C ALA A 255 -7.27 8.39 -7.18
N VAL A 256 -6.03 8.15 -6.80
CA VAL A 256 -5.48 8.68 -5.56
C VAL A 256 -4.88 10.04 -5.85
N ARG A 257 -5.22 11.02 -5.02
CA ARG A 257 -4.53 12.30 -5.02
C ARG A 257 -3.91 12.60 -3.66
N MET A 258 -2.82 13.35 -3.71
CA MET A 258 -2.17 13.95 -2.57
C MET A 258 -2.24 15.47 -2.72
N THR A 259 -2.82 16.14 -1.73
CA THR A 259 -2.92 17.60 -1.71
C THR A 259 -2.12 18.17 -0.56
N ILE A 260 -1.21 19.10 -0.85
CA ILE A 260 -0.45 19.84 0.16
C ILE A 260 -0.55 21.35 -0.13
N GLY A 261 -1.07 22.10 0.85
CA GLY A 261 -1.43 23.50 0.62
C GLY A 261 -2.49 23.64 -0.48
N SER A 262 -2.15 24.34 -1.56
CA SER A 262 -3.01 24.52 -2.76
C SER A 262 -2.64 23.60 -3.92
N THR A 263 -1.63 22.75 -3.77
CA THR A 263 -1.10 21.90 -4.84
C THR A 263 -1.64 20.49 -4.70
N THR A 264 -2.16 19.93 -5.79
CA THR A 264 -2.66 18.55 -5.86
C THR A 264 -1.81 17.76 -6.86
N HIS A 265 -1.34 16.60 -6.42
CA HIS A 265 -0.63 15.61 -7.22
C HIS A 265 -1.50 14.36 -7.35
N TRP A 266 -1.68 13.88 -8.58
CA TRP A 266 -2.29 12.58 -8.83
C TRP A 266 -1.21 11.51 -8.74
N LEU A 267 -1.50 10.45 -8.00
CA LEU A 267 -0.52 9.41 -7.68
C LEU A 267 -0.87 8.13 -8.41
N ASP A 268 0.11 7.61 -9.15
CA ASP A 268 0.09 6.28 -9.73
C ASP A 268 0.97 5.31 -8.91
N ALA A 269 0.88 4.01 -9.20
CA ALA A 269 1.67 3.03 -8.46
C ALA A 269 3.20 3.23 -8.55
N PRO A 270 3.79 3.63 -9.70
CA PRO A 270 5.20 3.97 -9.79
C PRO A 270 5.63 5.12 -8.87
N ALA A 271 4.85 6.22 -8.79
CA ALA A 271 5.18 7.38 -7.95
C ALA A 271 5.22 7.02 -6.44
N LEU A 272 4.44 6.04 -6.02
CA LEU A 272 4.38 5.60 -4.62
C LEU A 272 5.58 4.75 -4.20
N GLY A 273 6.29 4.10 -5.13
CA GLY A 273 7.45 3.23 -4.87
C GLY A 273 7.11 1.88 -4.22
N GLY A 274 6.28 1.87 -3.17
CA GLY A 274 5.89 0.67 -2.41
C GLY A 274 4.76 0.94 -1.41
N GLY A 275 4.48 -0.04 -0.56
CA GLY A 275 3.35 -0.04 0.37
C GLY A 275 2.08 -0.69 -0.20
N SER A 276 1.13 -1.03 0.67
CA SER A 276 -0.14 -1.67 0.29
C SER A 276 -0.95 -0.87 -0.73
N LEU A 277 -0.87 0.47 -0.67
CA LEU A 277 -1.54 1.36 -1.61
C LEU A 277 -1.00 1.15 -3.04
N ALA A 278 0.33 1.10 -3.19
CA ALA A 278 0.97 0.85 -4.47
C ALA A 278 0.64 -0.55 -5.01
N GLY A 279 0.65 -1.56 -4.14
CA GLY A 279 0.30 -2.94 -4.50
C GLY A 279 -1.14 -3.08 -4.99
N THR A 280 -2.09 -2.44 -4.29
CA THR A 280 -3.50 -2.43 -4.66
C THR A 280 -3.75 -1.71 -5.98
N LEU A 281 -3.07 -0.57 -6.20
CA LEU A 281 -3.13 0.15 -7.48
C LEU A 281 -2.58 -0.70 -8.64
N ARG A 282 -1.43 -1.36 -8.49
CA ARG A 282 -0.90 -2.26 -9.54
C ARG A 282 -1.87 -3.39 -9.85
N PHE A 283 -2.42 -4.03 -8.83
CA PHE A 283 -3.41 -5.09 -9.02
C PHE A 283 -4.62 -4.58 -9.82
N ARG A 284 -5.19 -3.44 -9.43
CA ARG A 284 -6.38 -2.89 -10.08
C ARG A 284 -6.09 -2.41 -11.52
N ASP A 285 -5.03 -1.65 -11.69
CA ASP A 285 -4.77 -0.90 -12.93
C ASP A 285 -4.01 -1.71 -13.98
N GLU A 286 -3.26 -2.74 -13.59
CA GLU A 286 -2.56 -3.64 -14.50
C GLU A 286 -3.25 -5.00 -14.61
N ASP A 287 -3.29 -5.75 -13.50
CA ASP A 287 -3.66 -7.16 -13.52
C ASP A 287 -5.17 -7.36 -13.79
N LEU A 288 -6.00 -6.69 -12.99
CA LEU A 288 -7.46 -6.77 -13.08
C LEU A 288 -7.97 -6.10 -14.35
N ALA A 289 -7.41 -4.96 -14.73
CA ALA A 289 -7.71 -4.30 -16.01
C ALA A 289 -7.41 -5.22 -17.20
N SER A 290 -6.26 -5.92 -17.19
CA SER A 290 -5.93 -6.92 -18.22
C SER A 290 -6.95 -8.05 -18.27
N ALA A 291 -7.36 -8.60 -17.12
CA ALA A 291 -8.37 -9.65 -17.06
C ALA A 291 -9.74 -9.21 -17.61
N ILE A 292 -10.21 -8.01 -17.22
CA ILE A 292 -11.45 -7.41 -17.74
C ILE A 292 -11.38 -7.27 -19.27
N ASN A 293 -10.27 -6.74 -19.79
CA ASN A 293 -10.06 -6.56 -21.22
C ASN A 293 -10.04 -7.89 -21.98
N GLN A 294 -9.45 -8.95 -21.41
CA GLN A 294 -9.42 -10.27 -22.03
C GLN A 294 -10.82 -10.91 -22.08
N VAL A 295 -11.58 -10.86 -20.99
CA VAL A 295 -12.96 -11.36 -20.96
C VAL A 295 -13.85 -10.57 -21.92
N GLY A 296 -13.73 -9.24 -21.92
CA GLY A 296 -14.45 -8.36 -22.85
C GLY A 296 -14.13 -8.66 -24.31
N ARG A 297 -12.85 -8.94 -24.63
CA ARG A 297 -12.44 -9.34 -25.98
C ARG A 297 -13.05 -10.68 -26.40
N ILE A 298 -13.09 -11.68 -25.51
CA ILE A 298 -13.76 -12.95 -25.79
C ILE A 298 -15.25 -12.70 -26.09
N ALA A 299 -15.93 -11.90 -25.26
CA ALA A 299 -17.34 -11.57 -25.46
C ALA A 299 -17.60 -10.91 -26.82
N LEU A 300 -16.78 -9.91 -27.18
CA LEU A 300 -16.88 -9.21 -28.47
C LEU A 300 -16.62 -10.14 -29.64
N THR A 301 -15.53 -10.90 -29.62
CA THR A 301 -15.16 -11.80 -30.71
C THR A 301 -16.20 -12.90 -30.92
N VAL A 302 -16.70 -13.51 -29.85
CA VAL A 302 -17.72 -14.55 -29.95
C VAL A 302 -19.05 -13.98 -30.45
N SER A 303 -19.48 -12.84 -29.89
CA SER A 303 -20.72 -12.19 -30.33
C SER A 303 -20.64 -11.80 -31.81
N ASP A 304 -19.55 -11.20 -32.25
CA ASP A 304 -19.38 -10.74 -33.64
C ASP A 304 -19.33 -11.91 -34.62
N ALA A 305 -18.51 -12.93 -34.33
CA ALA A 305 -18.37 -14.10 -35.18
C ALA A 305 -19.69 -14.87 -35.33
N VAL A 306 -20.40 -15.12 -34.21
CA VAL A 306 -21.68 -15.83 -34.25
C VAL A 306 -22.76 -15.01 -34.94
N ASN A 307 -22.85 -13.70 -34.66
CA ASN A 307 -23.85 -12.84 -35.30
C ASN A 307 -23.60 -12.69 -36.80
N THR A 308 -22.34 -12.57 -37.21
CA THR A 308 -21.97 -12.51 -38.63
C THR A 308 -22.38 -13.80 -39.33
N GLN A 309 -22.06 -14.95 -38.77
CA GLN A 309 -22.47 -16.24 -39.35
C GLN A 309 -24.00 -16.40 -39.38
N GLN A 310 -24.68 -15.96 -38.33
CA GLN A 310 -26.14 -16.01 -38.22
C GLN A 310 -26.83 -15.09 -39.26
N SER A 311 -26.22 -13.96 -39.62
CA SER A 311 -26.76 -13.05 -40.65
C SER A 311 -26.75 -13.66 -42.06
N LEU A 312 -25.95 -14.70 -42.28
CA LEU A 312 -25.84 -15.40 -43.57
C LEU A 312 -26.88 -16.52 -43.74
N VAL A 313 -27.65 -16.84 -42.68
CA VAL A 313 -28.65 -17.92 -42.73
C VAL A 313 -30.08 -17.38 -42.80
N ILE A 314 -31.00 -18.27 -43.19
CA ILE A 314 -32.45 -18.00 -43.22
C ILE A 314 -33.11 -18.78 -42.09
N ASP A 315 -34.04 -18.14 -41.38
CA ASP A 315 -34.82 -18.76 -40.31
C ASP A 315 -35.93 -19.69 -40.85
N MET A 316 -36.68 -20.35 -39.96
CA MET A 316 -37.76 -21.27 -40.38
C MET A 316 -38.94 -20.56 -41.07
N ASN A 317 -39.03 -19.24 -40.96
CA ASN A 317 -40.08 -18.41 -41.55
C ASN A 317 -39.65 -17.79 -42.89
N GLY A 318 -38.43 -18.04 -43.35
CA GLY A 318 -37.90 -17.47 -44.59
C GLY A 318 -37.26 -16.09 -44.43
N ASN A 319 -37.06 -15.59 -43.21
CA ASN A 319 -36.41 -14.30 -42.95
C ASN A 319 -34.89 -14.47 -42.76
N ALA A 320 -34.14 -13.39 -43.00
CA ALA A 320 -32.72 -13.35 -42.65
C ALA A 320 -32.51 -13.55 -41.13
N GLY A 321 -31.45 -14.25 -40.74
CA GLY A 321 -31.13 -14.53 -39.36
C GLY A 321 -30.85 -13.27 -38.54
N ALA A 322 -31.54 -13.13 -37.40
CA ALA A 322 -31.32 -12.04 -36.45
C ALA A 322 -30.08 -12.29 -35.57
N ALA A 323 -29.48 -11.22 -35.03
CA ALA A 323 -28.39 -11.31 -34.08
C ALA A 323 -28.77 -12.16 -32.86
N LEU A 324 -27.90 -13.10 -32.48
CA LEU A 324 -28.08 -13.99 -31.35
C LEU A 324 -27.56 -13.39 -30.04
N PHE A 325 -26.49 -12.61 -30.13
CA PHE A 325 -25.84 -11.95 -29.00
C PHE A 325 -25.88 -10.43 -29.15
N SER A 326 -25.85 -9.73 -28.02
CA SER A 326 -25.58 -8.30 -27.97
C SER A 326 -24.51 -8.03 -26.92
N VAL A 327 -23.63 -7.07 -27.21
CA VAL A 327 -22.60 -6.61 -26.29
C VAL A 327 -22.82 -5.11 -26.07
N PRO A 328 -22.71 -4.60 -24.83
CA PRO A 328 -22.72 -3.16 -24.58
C PRO A 328 -21.67 -2.45 -25.44
N GLN A 329 -21.96 -1.23 -25.87
CA GLN A 329 -20.98 -0.42 -26.60
C GLN A 329 -19.72 -0.23 -25.75
N PRO A 330 -18.51 -0.36 -26.32
CA PRO A 330 -17.29 -0.07 -25.59
C PRO A 330 -17.33 1.37 -25.08
N VAL A 331 -17.10 1.57 -23.79
CA VAL A 331 -16.95 2.93 -23.25
C VAL A 331 -15.53 3.38 -23.62
N SER A 332 -15.39 4.38 -24.49
CA SER A 332 -14.08 4.95 -24.79
C SER A 332 -13.57 5.71 -23.58
N ILE A 333 -12.45 5.27 -23.02
CA ILE A 333 -11.71 6.03 -22.01
C ILE A 333 -11.02 7.21 -22.72
N ALA A 334 -11.23 8.43 -22.24
CA ALA A 334 -10.58 9.59 -22.82
C ALA A 334 -9.09 9.58 -22.46
N GLY A 335 -8.20 9.41 -23.45
CA GLY A 335 -6.75 9.58 -23.27
C GLY A 335 -5.88 8.32 -23.46
N ALA A 336 -6.24 7.42 -24.37
CA ALA A 336 -5.26 6.53 -25.00
C ALA A 336 -4.44 7.26 -26.06
#